data_AF-A0A2R6IVX2-F1
#
_entry.id   AF-A0A2R6IVX2-F1
#
_cell.length_a   1.000
_cell.length_b   1.000
_cell.length_c   1.000
_cell.angle_alpha   90.00
_cell.angle_beta   90.00
_cell.angle_gamma   90.00
#
_symmetry.space_group_name_H-M   'P 1'
#
loop_
_entity.id
_entity.type
_entity.pdbx_description
1 polymer ?
#
loop_
_entity_poly.entity_id
_entity_poly.type
_entity_poly.pdbx_seq_one_letter_code
_entity_poly.pdbx_strand_id
1 'polypeptide(L)' 'MTRGFFVGRFQPFHDGHRAVAEHIAEEVDELVLGIGSADVSHTVHDP' A
#
# COMPACT_ATOMS: atom_id res chain seq x y z
N MET A 1 -2.42 19.32 -9.41
CA MET A 1 -2.61 18.53 -8.18
C MET A 1 -3.16 17.17 -8.58
N THR A 2 -2.27 16.20 -8.72
CA THR A 2 -2.57 14.81 -9.09
C THR A 2 -2.41 13.93 -7.85
N ARG A 3 -3.40 13.08 -7.58
CA ARG A 3 -3.34 12.12 -6.47
C ARG A 3 -3.24 10.70 -7.00
N GLY A 4 -2.21 9.98 -6.53
CA GLY A 4 -2.10 8.54 -6.73
C GLY A 4 -2.86 7.77 -5.65
N PHE A 5 -3.32 6.57 -5.98
CA PHE A 5 -3.92 5.64 -5.02
C PHE A 5 -3.28 4.28 -5.16
N PHE A 6 -2.64 3.79 -4.09
CA PHE A 6 -2.05 2.46 -4.04
C PHE A 6 -2.71 1.65 -2.92
N VAL A 7 -3.44 0.61 -3.30
CA VAL A 7 -4.20 -0.24 -2.38
C VAL A 7 -3.58 -1.63 -2.29
N GLY A 8 -3.47 -2.15 -1.07
CA GLY A 8 -2.93 -3.47 -0.79
C GLY A 8 -3.20 -3.88 0.66
N ARG A 9 -3.04 -5.17 0.96
CA ARG A 9 -3.14 -5.67 2.34
C ARG A 9 -1.88 -5.34 3.14
N PHE A 10 -0.72 -5.36 2.48
CA PHE A 10 0.58 -5.01 3.08
C PHE A 10 0.89 -5.82 4.35
N GLN A 11 0.60 -7.13 4.34
CA GLN A 11 0.81 -8.02 5.48
C GLN A 11 1.80 -9.16 5.14
N PRO A 12 3.10 -9.02 5.48
CA PRO A 12 3.72 -7.81 5.99
C PRO A 12 4.05 -6.81 4.87
N PHE A 13 4.24 -5.56 5.24
CA PHE A 13 4.89 -4.60 4.37
C PHE A 13 6.35 -5.03 4.12
N HIS A 14 6.85 -4.86 2.90
CA HIS A 14 8.16 -5.34 2.49
C HIS A 14 8.74 -4.45 1.38
N ASP A 15 10.00 -4.64 1.01
CA ASP A 15 10.71 -3.75 0.08
C ASP A 15 10.05 -3.62 -1.29
N GLY A 16 9.38 -4.67 -1.78
CA GLY A 16 8.59 -4.57 -3.02
C GLY A 16 7.45 -3.53 -2.94
N HIS A 17 6.73 -3.45 -1.81
CA HIS A 17 5.69 -2.44 -1.61
C HIS A 17 6.29 -1.05 -1.50
N ARG A 18 7.42 -0.92 -0.80
CA ARG A 18 8.17 0.33 -0.69
C ARG A 18 8.62 0.85 -2.05
N ALA A 19 9.24 0.00 -2.86
CA ALA A 19 9.73 0.38 -4.19
C ALA A 19 8.60 0.89 -5.10
N VAL A 20 7.43 0.24 -5.05
CA VAL A 20 6.25 0.71 -5.80
C VAL A 20 5.74 2.05 -5.26
N ALA A 21 5.64 2.22 -3.93
CA ALA A 21 5.20 3.47 -3.33
C ALA A 21 6.15 4.63 -3.64
N GLU A 22 7.46 4.42 -3.58
CA GLU A 22 8.50 5.39 -3.95
C GLU A 22 8.38 5.77 -5.42
N HIS A 23 8.24 4.79 -6.31
CA HIS A 23 8.08 5.05 -7.75
C HIS A 23 6.82 5.88 -8.06
N ILE A 24 5.68 5.56 -7.44
CA ILE A 24 4.45 6.33 -7.67
C ILE A 24 4.60 7.76 -7.10
N ALA A 25 5.25 7.91 -5.95
CA ALA A 25 5.44 9.21 -5.31
C ALA A 25 6.30 10.18 -6.14
N GLU A 26 7.10 9.69 -7.09
CA GLU A 26 7.82 10.52 -8.06
C GLU A 26 6.91 11.11 -9.15
N GLU A 27 5.72 10.53 -9.35
CA GLU A 27 4.80 10.89 -10.45
C GLU A 27 3.57 11.71 -10.00
N VAL A 28 3.29 11.77 -8.70
CA VAL A 28 2.08 12.39 -8.14
C VAL A 28 2.39 13.42 -7.06
N ASP A 29 1.51 14.42 -6.90
CA ASP A 29 1.65 15.42 -5.85
C ASP A 29 1.33 14.85 -4.46
N GLU A 30 0.41 13.88 -4.39
CA GLU A 30 0.06 13.14 -3.16
C GLU A 30 -0.19 11.67 -3.46
N LEU A 31 0.33 10.78 -2.63
CA LEU A 31 0.03 9.35 -2.67
C LEU A 31 -0.86 8.95 -1.50
N VAL A 32 -2.04 8.40 -1.79
CA VAL A 32 -2.93 7.80 -0.80
C VAL A 32 -2.70 6.29 -0.76
N LEU A 33 -2.37 5.76 0.41
CA LEU A 33 -2.22 4.32 0.65
C LEU A 33 -3.52 3.76 1.26
N GLY A 34 -4.17 2.85 0.54
CA GLY A 34 -5.35 2.13 1.03
C GLY A 34 -4.96 0.79 1.64
N ILE A 35 -5.22 0.59 2.93
CA ILE A 35 -5.02 -0.72 3.58
C ILE A 35 -6.29 -1.57 3.37
N GLY A 36 -6.21 -2.56 2.48
CA GLY A 36 -7.28 -3.52 2.23
C GLY A 36 -7.36 -4.60 3.32
N SER A 37 -8.52 -5.24 3.45
CA SER A 37 -8.79 -6.29 4.47
C SER A 37 -8.49 -5.86 5.91
N ALA A 38 -8.60 -4.57 6.23
CA ALA A 38 -8.22 -4.02 7.53
C ALA A 38 -9.06 -4.55 8.71
N ASP A 39 -10.19 -5.19 8.44
CA ASP A 39 -11.09 -5.83 9.40
C ASP A 39 -10.77 -7.34 9.62
N VAL A 40 -9.86 -7.93 8.84
CA VAL A 40 -9.50 -9.36 8.90
C VAL A 40 -8.10 -9.52 9.51
N SER A 41 -7.94 -10.49 10.41
CA SER A 41 -6.65 -10.78 11.08
C SER A 41 -6.63 -12.22 11.65
N HIS A 42 -5.50 -12.65 12.23
CA HIS A 42 -5.33 -13.94 12.91
C HIS A 42 -5.49 -15.17 12.01
N THR A 43 -5.15 -15.04 10.72
CA THR A 43 -5.08 -16.17 9.79
C THR A 43 -3.68 -16.24 9.15
N VAL A 44 -3.33 -17.37 8.53
CA VAL A 44 -2.05 -17.45 7.80
C VAL A 44 -1.99 -16.46 6.63
N HIS A 45 -3.14 -16.15 6.04
CA HIS A 45 -3.26 -15.28 4.88
C HIS A 45 -3.30 -13.79 5.24
N ASP A 46 -3.92 -13.46 6.38
CA ASP A 46 -4.06 -12.14 6.98
C ASP A 46 -3.63 -12.27 8.46
N PRO A 47 -2.30 -12.27 8.74
CA PRO A 47 -1.74 -12.53 10.06
C PRO A 47 -2.11 -11.48 11.10
#